data_AF-A0AAD4JYU6-F1
#
_entry.id   AF-A0AAD4JYU6-F1
#
_cell.length_a   1.000
_cell.length_b   1.000
_cell.length_c   1.000
_cell.angle_alpha   90.00
_cell.angle_beta   90.00
_cell.angle_gamma   90.00
#
_symmetry.space_group_name_H-M   'P 1'
#
loop_
_entity.id
_entity.type
_entity.pdbx_description
1 polymer ?
#
loop_
_entity_poly.entity_id
_entity_poly.type
_entity_poly.pdbx_seq_one_letter_code
_entity_poly.pdbx_strand_id
1 'polypeptide(L)'
;MASLCFWNDFELKKPPLVTIPVEDTGFAKHVFVLINRYLQQLNTQNAKEFNQTAALIGRLMARRKNSFRNMPGFRSVCKLNAALCRLLRLDLPRDLEHLRGALPDVCDAELSGELPTRSSFEYILVRLLSFYRLHERIRECCLTVAKYFGQLLRNNNFMEYITVLIAAIAKINNLSKLQGNSCAQLYNKLLPQRPHFPLVEKHNFLNEDWKLPTHLNVIKLSKTSTQSDESTPGSPSLNAKATTVITKVDKAKQKAKADVGTVVSRQHPKSGKTPAFQLDSLDTVENVKQFIVRETKARKQTPDNCITKAIKHHEWLSAKTIFESKLNSKEHAKALNIFRKFIGNKI
;
A
#
# COMPACT_ATOMS: atom_id res chain seq x y z
N MET A 1 -26.66 30.47 -11.20
CA MET A 1 -27.11 29.14 -10.75
C MET A 1 -25.87 28.27 -10.57
N ALA A 2 -25.44 28.01 -9.34
CA ALA A 2 -24.28 27.16 -9.10
C ALA A 2 -24.61 25.75 -9.63
N SER A 3 -23.82 25.27 -10.59
CA SER A 3 -23.81 23.86 -10.96
C SER A 3 -23.45 23.07 -9.69
N LEU A 4 -24.46 22.59 -8.98
CA LEU A 4 -24.32 21.71 -7.83
C LEU A 4 -23.79 20.38 -8.36
N CYS A 5 -22.48 20.28 -8.46
CA CYS A 5 -21.78 19.02 -8.68
C CYS A 5 -22.08 18.11 -7.49
N PHE A 6 -23.17 17.34 -7.57
CA PHE A 6 -23.69 16.48 -6.50
C PHE A 6 -22.64 15.50 -5.97
N TRP A 7 -21.71 15.07 -6.82
CA TRP A 7 -20.57 14.23 -6.46
C TRP A 7 -19.51 14.94 -5.59
N ASN A 8 -19.47 16.27 -5.55
CA ASN A 8 -18.53 17.05 -4.74
C ASN A 8 -19.13 17.46 -3.39
N ASP A 9 -20.38 17.07 -3.11
CA ASP A 9 -20.95 17.22 -1.78
C ASP A 9 -20.42 16.11 -0.86
N PHE A 10 -19.67 16.51 0.16
CA PHE A 10 -19.12 15.59 1.13
C PHE A 10 -20.23 15.04 2.04
N GLU A 11 -21.19 15.87 2.43
CA GLU A 11 -22.29 15.56 3.36
C GLU A 11 -23.55 15.09 2.63
N LEU A 12 -23.37 14.54 1.43
CA LEU A 12 -24.44 14.01 0.61
C LEU A 12 -25.33 13.06 1.43
N LYS A 13 -26.60 13.43 1.60
CA LYS A 13 -27.55 12.69 2.43
C LYS A 13 -27.86 11.34 1.77
N LYS A 14 -27.69 10.27 2.55
CA LYS A 14 -28.07 8.93 2.11
C LYS A 14 -29.60 8.85 2.02
N PRO A 15 -30.18 8.38 0.91
CA PRO A 15 -31.62 8.13 0.84
C PRO A 15 -32.03 7.03 1.82
N PRO A 16 -33.29 7.00 2.27
CA PRO A 16 -33.79 5.93 3.12
C PRO A 16 -33.61 4.58 2.40
N LEU A 17 -33.06 3.61 3.11
CA LEU A 17 -32.93 2.26 2.59
C LEU A 17 -34.31 1.60 2.62
N VAL A 18 -34.93 1.51 1.44
CA VAL A 18 -36.23 0.87 1.24
C VAL A 18 -36.01 -0.25 0.24
N THR A 19 -36.55 -1.43 0.55
CA THR A 19 -36.63 -2.56 -0.37
C THR A 19 -38.05 -2.67 -0.93
N ILE A 20 -38.16 -3.07 -2.19
CA ILE A 20 -39.43 -3.21 -2.92
C ILE A 20 -39.44 -4.60 -3.56
N PRO A 21 -40.55 -5.35 -3.48
CA PRO A 21 -40.67 -6.62 -4.16
C PRO A 21 -40.67 -6.42 -5.68
N VAL A 22 -39.86 -7.22 -6.38
CA VAL A 22 -39.72 -7.22 -7.85
C VAL A 22 -39.72 -8.66 -8.34
N GLU A 23 -40.28 -8.90 -9.53
CA GLU A 23 -40.40 -10.23 -10.13
C GLU A 23 -39.07 -10.77 -10.68
N ASP A 24 -38.27 -9.93 -11.36
CA ASP A 24 -36.96 -10.31 -11.89
C ASP A 24 -35.82 -9.85 -10.96
N THR A 25 -35.14 -10.82 -10.36
CA THR A 25 -33.96 -10.59 -9.52
C THR A 25 -32.66 -11.13 -10.13
N GLY A 26 -32.68 -11.68 -11.34
CA GLY A 26 -31.53 -12.37 -11.95
C GLY A 26 -30.29 -11.47 -12.09
N PHE A 27 -30.49 -10.18 -12.38
CA PHE A 27 -29.40 -9.20 -12.50
C PHE A 27 -28.71 -8.87 -11.16
N ALA A 28 -29.41 -9.02 -10.03
CA ALA A 28 -28.92 -8.65 -8.71
C ALA A 28 -27.70 -9.50 -8.30
N LYS A 29 -27.66 -10.77 -8.73
CA LYS A 29 -26.50 -11.65 -8.59
C LYS A 29 -25.25 -11.05 -9.24
N HIS A 30 -25.40 -10.46 -10.43
CA HIS A 30 -24.29 -9.82 -11.12
C HIS A 30 -23.77 -8.61 -10.34
N VAL A 31 -24.68 -7.76 -9.86
CA VAL A 31 -24.36 -6.59 -9.03
C VAL A 31 -23.62 -7.01 -7.76
N PHE A 32 -24.14 -8.04 -7.06
CA PHE A 32 -23.52 -8.60 -5.86
C PHE A 32 -22.09 -9.06 -6.10
N VAL A 33 -21.86 -9.84 -7.17
CA VAL A 33 -20.53 -10.35 -7.53
C VAL A 33 -19.57 -9.20 -7.87
N LEU A 34 -20.02 -8.19 -8.60
CA LEU A 34 -19.21 -7.02 -8.93
C LEU A 34 -18.76 -6.26 -7.67
N ILE A 35 -19.70 -6.00 -6.76
CA ILE A 35 -19.41 -5.30 -5.50
C ILE A 35 -18.46 -6.14 -4.63
N ASN A 36 -18.71 -7.43 -4.46
CA ASN A 36 -17.86 -8.31 -3.67
C ASN A 36 -16.43 -8.39 -4.21
N ARG A 37 -16.28 -8.51 -5.54
CA ARG A 37 -14.96 -8.51 -6.16
C ARG A 37 -14.20 -7.21 -5.89
N TYR A 38 -14.89 -6.07 -5.95
CA TYR A 38 -14.29 -4.77 -5.65
C TYR A 38 -13.91 -4.64 -4.16
N LEU A 39 -14.78 -5.05 -3.23
CA LEU A 39 -14.50 -5.06 -1.79
C LEU A 39 -13.29 -5.94 -1.45
N GLN A 40 -13.16 -7.10 -2.08
CA GLN A 40 -11.98 -7.96 -1.93
C GLN A 40 -10.70 -7.24 -2.42
N GLN A 41 -10.76 -6.51 -3.53
CA GLN A 41 -9.63 -5.72 -4.03
C GLN A 41 -9.23 -4.60 -3.05
N LEU A 42 -10.19 -3.99 -2.36
CA LEU A 42 -9.92 -2.97 -1.33
C LEU A 42 -9.21 -3.53 -0.09
N ASN A 43 -9.26 -4.84 0.15
CA ASN A 43 -8.55 -5.51 1.25
C ASN A 43 -7.13 -5.99 0.86
N THR A 44 -6.68 -5.71 -0.37
CA THR A 44 -5.36 -6.12 -0.86
C THR A 44 -4.23 -5.36 -0.14
N GLN A 45 -3.03 -5.94 -0.17
CA GLN A 45 -1.79 -5.30 0.31
C GLN A 45 -1.61 -3.86 -0.22
N ASN A 46 -1.95 -3.60 -1.48
CA ASN A 46 -1.88 -2.26 -2.09
C ASN A 46 -2.72 -1.21 -1.35
N ALA A 47 -3.88 -1.57 -0.80
CA ALA A 47 -4.72 -0.65 -0.05
C ALA A 47 -4.14 -0.33 1.33
N LYS A 48 -3.56 -1.33 2.00
CA LYS A 48 -2.81 -1.12 3.25
C LYS A 48 -1.62 -0.19 3.02
N GLU A 49 -0.88 -0.42 1.94
CA GLU A 49 0.24 0.43 1.55
C GLU A 49 -0.20 1.85 1.19
N PHE A 50 -1.36 2.02 0.57
CA PHE A 50 -1.93 3.34 0.28
C PHE A 50 -2.16 4.11 1.58
N ASN A 51 -2.84 3.51 2.55
CA ASN A 51 -3.14 4.13 3.84
C ASN A 51 -1.87 4.47 4.64
N GLN A 52 -0.90 3.56 4.67
CA GLN A 52 0.40 3.79 5.31
C GLN A 52 1.17 4.93 4.64
N THR A 53 1.16 5.01 3.31
CA THR A 53 1.82 6.06 2.54
C THR A 53 1.12 7.41 2.75
N ALA A 54 -0.21 7.44 2.78
CA ALA A 54 -0.98 8.64 3.09
C ALA A 54 -0.66 9.18 4.50
N ALA A 55 -0.61 8.29 5.50
CA ALA A 55 -0.21 8.65 6.86
C ALA A 55 1.24 9.15 6.92
N LEU A 56 2.16 8.57 6.15
CA LEU A 56 3.53 9.06 6.04
C LEU A 56 3.57 10.49 5.48
N ILE A 57 2.81 10.79 4.43
CA ILE A 57 2.72 12.14 3.86
C ILE A 57 2.19 13.13 4.90
N GLY A 58 1.15 12.77 5.66
CA GLY A 58 0.63 13.59 6.75
C GLY A 58 1.69 13.88 7.82
N ARG A 59 2.48 12.88 8.22
CA ARG A 59 3.60 13.05 9.17
C ARG A 59 4.71 13.94 8.62
N LEU A 60 5.11 13.75 7.36
CA LEU A 60 6.12 14.58 6.70
C LEU A 60 5.67 16.04 6.63
N MET A 61 4.41 16.27 6.23
CA MET A 61 3.79 17.59 6.21
C MET A 61 3.82 18.24 7.59
N ALA A 62 3.37 17.54 8.64
CA ALA A 62 3.33 18.08 9.99
C ALA A 62 4.73 18.46 10.49
N ARG A 63 5.73 17.60 10.27
CA ARG A 63 7.13 17.81 10.70
C ARG A 63 7.77 19.07 10.08
N ARG A 64 7.35 19.47 8.87
CA ARG A 64 7.91 20.62 8.15
C ARG A 64 6.96 21.80 8.01
N LYS A 65 5.83 21.79 8.72
CA LYS A 65 4.82 22.85 8.65
C LYS A 65 5.38 24.25 8.89
N ASN A 66 6.27 24.39 9.87
CA ASN A 66 6.84 25.68 10.23
C ASN A 66 7.94 26.10 9.24
N SER A 67 8.81 25.18 8.83
CA SER A 67 9.90 25.45 7.89
C SER A 67 9.40 25.84 6.50
N PHE A 68 8.31 25.22 6.03
CA PHE A 68 7.85 25.36 4.64
C PHE A 68 6.51 26.10 4.51
N ARG A 69 6.02 26.75 5.57
CA ARG A 69 4.70 27.42 5.61
C ARG A 69 4.44 28.33 4.40
N ASN A 70 5.46 29.06 3.96
CA ASN A 70 5.36 30.06 2.89
C ASN A 70 5.72 29.50 1.50
N MET A 71 6.12 28.23 1.40
CA MET A 71 6.50 27.63 0.12
C MET A 71 5.25 27.19 -0.68
N PRO A 72 5.13 27.57 -1.96
CA PRO A 72 4.02 27.13 -2.81
C PRO A 72 3.89 25.61 -2.92
N GLY A 73 5.01 24.88 -2.98
CA GLY A 73 5.02 23.42 -2.97
C GLY A 73 4.42 22.83 -1.71
N PHE A 74 4.66 23.43 -0.55
CA PHE A 74 4.11 22.96 0.72
C PHE A 74 2.59 23.17 0.79
N ARG A 75 2.06 24.27 0.26
CA ARG A 75 0.60 24.44 0.12
C ARG A 75 -0.01 23.33 -0.75
N SER A 76 0.72 22.88 -1.77
CA SER A 76 0.29 21.76 -2.62
C SER A 76 0.33 20.42 -1.87
N VAL A 77 1.30 20.22 -0.96
CA VAL A 77 1.31 19.08 -0.02
C VAL A 77 0.10 19.13 0.92
N CYS A 78 -0.26 20.30 1.45
CA CYS A 78 -1.44 20.46 2.27
C CYS A 78 -2.73 20.10 1.51
N LYS A 79 -2.84 20.51 0.24
CA LYS A 79 -3.97 20.14 -0.63
C LYS A 79 -4.02 18.63 -0.87
N LEU A 80 -2.87 18.00 -1.12
CA LEU A 80 -2.75 16.55 -1.25
C LEU A 80 -3.25 15.84 0.03
N ASN A 81 -2.75 16.26 1.20
CA ASN A 81 -3.16 15.67 2.47
C ASN A 81 -4.65 15.87 2.75
N ALA A 82 -5.20 17.06 2.44
CA ALA A 82 -6.64 17.31 2.57
C ALA A 82 -7.48 16.38 1.67
N ALA A 83 -7.03 16.13 0.42
CA ALA A 83 -7.68 15.19 -0.47
C ALA A 83 -7.62 13.74 0.05
N LEU A 84 -6.46 13.32 0.58
CA LEU A 84 -6.30 12.00 1.21
C LEU A 84 -7.20 11.82 2.43
N CYS A 85 -7.29 12.83 3.31
CA CYS A 85 -8.20 12.80 4.45
C CYS A 85 -9.67 12.75 4.03
N ARG A 86 -10.07 13.48 2.97
CA ARG A 86 -11.43 13.39 2.44
C ARG A 86 -11.75 11.99 1.90
N LEU A 87 -10.77 11.34 1.28
CA LEU A 87 -10.96 10.00 0.72
C LEU A 87 -11.20 8.99 1.83
N LEU A 88 -10.41 9.09 2.91
CA LEU A 88 -10.60 8.27 4.11
C LEU A 88 -11.98 8.46 4.74
N ARG A 89 -12.49 9.71 4.77
CA ARG A 89 -13.80 10.00 5.39
C ARG A 89 -15.00 9.63 4.52
N LEU A 90 -14.84 9.42 3.20
CA LEU A 90 -15.94 9.06 2.30
C LEU A 90 -16.48 7.64 2.58
N ASP A 91 -15.66 6.76 3.18
CA ASP A 91 -16.00 5.40 3.60
C ASP A 91 -16.84 4.59 2.59
N LEU A 92 -16.40 4.62 1.33
CA LEU A 92 -17.01 3.87 0.23
C LEU A 92 -17.20 2.36 0.52
N PRO A 93 -16.26 1.64 1.17
CA PRO A 93 -16.43 0.21 1.45
C PRO A 93 -17.70 -0.06 2.25
N ARG A 94 -17.97 0.74 3.28
CA ARG A 94 -19.15 0.61 4.13
C ARG A 94 -20.44 0.85 3.36
N ASP A 95 -20.46 1.87 2.50
CA ASP A 95 -21.61 2.16 1.64
C ASP A 95 -21.91 1.01 0.66
N LEU A 96 -20.87 0.41 0.08
CA LEU A 96 -20.99 -0.75 -0.79
C LEU A 96 -21.44 -2.02 -0.03
N GLU A 97 -20.95 -2.24 1.18
CA GLU A 97 -21.39 -3.34 2.04
C GLU A 97 -22.88 -3.23 2.40
N HIS A 98 -23.35 -2.03 2.71
CA HIS A 98 -24.77 -1.78 2.96
C HIS A 98 -25.64 -2.07 1.74
N LEU A 99 -25.25 -1.63 0.54
CA LEU A 99 -25.99 -1.95 -0.68
C LEU A 99 -25.97 -3.45 -0.94
N ARG A 100 -24.80 -4.09 -0.82
CA ARG A 100 -24.65 -5.54 -1.02
C ARG A 100 -25.55 -6.34 -0.08
N GLY A 101 -25.61 -5.96 1.20
CA GLY A 101 -26.44 -6.65 2.19
C GLY A 101 -27.95 -6.41 2.03
N ALA A 102 -28.35 -5.43 1.21
CA ALA A 102 -29.75 -5.17 0.86
C ALA A 102 -30.18 -5.89 -0.43
N LEU A 103 -29.28 -6.60 -1.11
CA LEU A 103 -29.62 -7.44 -2.26
C LEU A 103 -30.12 -8.81 -1.76
N PRO A 104 -31.01 -9.47 -2.52
CA PRO A 104 -31.56 -10.76 -2.13
C PRO A 104 -30.50 -11.87 -2.17
N ASP A 105 -30.57 -12.80 -1.21
CA ASP A 105 -29.63 -13.93 -1.10
C ASP A 105 -29.82 -14.97 -2.23
N VAL A 106 -31.07 -15.14 -2.67
CA VAL A 106 -31.44 -16.01 -3.79
C VAL A 106 -31.89 -15.11 -4.94
N CYS A 107 -31.23 -15.23 -6.08
CA CYS A 107 -31.46 -14.40 -7.27
C CYS A 107 -31.72 -15.33 -8.46
N ASP A 108 -32.97 -15.43 -8.89
CA ASP A 108 -33.38 -16.17 -10.08
C ASP A 108 -34.34 -15.31 -10.90
N ALA A 109 -34.30 -15.47 -12.23
CA ALA A 109 -35.11 -14.65 -13.16
C ALA A 109 -36.62 -14.93 -13.05
N GLU A 110 -36.99 -16.06 -12.45
CA GLU A 110 -38.38 -16.50 -12.24
C GLU A 110 -38.84 -16.34 -10.79
N LEU A 111 -37.96 -15.86 -9.90
CA LEU A 111 -38.23 -15.78 -8.47
C LEU A 111 -38.33 -14.32 -8.03
N SER A 112 -39.47 -13.97 -7.46
CA SER A 112 -39.69 -12.66 -6.87
C SER A 112 -38.81 -12.48 -5.63
N GLY A 113 -38.30 -11.26 -5.45
CA GLY A 113 -37.46 -10.92 -4.31
C GLY A 113 -37.46 -9.43 -4.02
N GLU A 114 -36.91 -9.08 -2.87
CA GLU A 114 -36.82 -7.70 -2.42
C GLU A 114 -35.56 -7.02 -2.96
N LEU A 115 -35.72 -5.87 -3.61
CA LEU A 115 -34.62 -5.08 -4.16
C LEU A 115 -34.57 -3.66 -3.58
N PRO A 116 -33.37 -3.10 -3.36
CA PRO A 116 -33.24 -1.72 -2.90
C PRO A 116 -33.72 -0.75 -3.99
N THR A 117 -34.23 0.40 -3.57
CA THR A 117 -34.70 1.43 -4.52
C THR A 117 -33.59 1.93 -5.44
N ARG A 118 -33.99 2.37 -6.65
CA ARG A 118 -33.09 3.04 -7.60
C ARG A 118 -32.37 4.24 -6.97
N SER A 119 -33.04 4.98 -6.09
CA SER A 119 -32.43 6.08 -5.34
C SER A 119 -31.23 5.62 -4.49
N SER A 120 -31.35 4.49 -3.80
CA SER A 120 -30.25 3.89 -3.02
C SER A 120 -29.09 3.47 -3.91
N PHE A 121 -29.39 2.91 -5.09
CA PHE A 121 -28.37 2.53 -6.07
C PHE A 121 -27.67 3.76 -6.69
N GLU A 122 -28.42 4.80 -7.05
CA GLU A 122 -27.89 6.05 -7.58
C GLU A 122 -26.98 6.77 -6.58
N TYR A 123 -27.32 6.74 -5.29
CA TYR A 123 -26.43 7.22 -4.23
C TYR A 123 -25.05 6.53 -4.29
N ILE A 124 -25.02 5.20 -4.46
CA ILE A 124 -23.76 4.46 -4.60
C ILE A 124 -23.00 4.86 -5.87
N LEU A 125 -23.69 5.05 -7.00
CA LEU A 125 -23.06 5.53 -8.23
C LEU A 125 -22.43 6.92 -8.04
N VAL A 126 -23.11 7.82 -7.35
CA VAL A 126 -22.58 9.16 -7.02
C VAL A 126 -21.37 9.05 -6.10
N ARG A 127 -21.41 8.19 -5.08
CA ARG A 127 -20.27 7.96 -4.17
C ARG A 127 -19.06 7.37 -4.88
N LEU A 128 -19.26 6.44 -5.82
CA LEU A 128 -18.19 5.94 -6.69
C LEU A 128 -17.60 7.06 -7.55
N LEU A 129 -18.44 7.94 -8.10
CA LEU A 129 -17.98 9.11 -8.85
C LEU A 129 -17.15 10.06 -7.96
N SER A 130 -17.62 10.36 -6.75
CA SER A 130 -16.88 11.17 -5.76
C SER A 130 -15.51 10.56 -5.46
N PHE A 131 -15.47 9.25 -5.21
CA PHE A 131 -14.25 8.51 -4.90
C PHE A 131 -13.25 8.57 -6.06
N TYR A 132 -13.71 8.33 -7.29
CA TYR A 132 -12.91 8.45 -8.51
C TYR A 132 -12.33 9.86 -8.69
N ARG A 133 -13.17 10.91 -8.60
CA ARG A 133 -12.72 12.30 -8.76
C ARG A 133 -11.71 12.71 -7.69
N LEU A 134 -11.84 12.16 -6.50
CA LEU A 134 -10.88 12.43 -5.43
C LEU A 134 -9.52 11.79 -5.70
N HIS A 135 -9.48 10.59 -6.30
CA HIS A 135 -8.24 10.01 -6.81
C HIS A 135 -7.60 10.81 -7.95
N GLU A 136 -8.40 11.37 -8.86
CA GLU A 136 -7.89 12.32 -9.87
C GLU A 136 -7.27 13.54 -9.20
N ARG A 137 -7.93 14.10 -8.19
CA ARG A 137 -7.43 15.25 -7.45
C ARG A 137 -6.13 14.95 -6.70
N ILE A 138 -6.02 13.77 -6.08
CA ILE A 138 -4.80 13.29 -5.43
C ILE A 138 -3.66 13.25 -6.45
N ARG A 139 -3.90 12.67 -7.63
CA ARG A 139 -2.90 12.60 -8.71
C ARG A 139 -2.44 13.99 -9.15
N GLU A 140 -3.36 14.92 -9.41
CA GLU A 140 -3.01 16.28 -9.80
C GLU A 140 -2.10 16.94 -8.75
N CYS A 141 -2.48 16.84 -7.47
CA CYS A 141 -1.68 17.38 -6.39
C CYS A 141 -0.30 16.71 -6.33
N CYS A 142 -0.22 15.38 -6.53
CA CYS A 142 1.06 14.67 -6.59
C CYS A 142 1.97 15.22 -7.70
N LEU A 143 1.43 15.45 -8.90
CA LEU A 143 2.20 15.99 -10.02
C LEU A 143 2.69 17.42 -9.74
N THR A 144 1.83 18.27 -9.18
CA THR A 144 2.21 19.64 -8.79
C THR A 144 3.33 19.63 -7.74
N VAL A 145 3.20 18.79 -6.71
CA VAL A 145 4.19 18.69 -5.64
C VAL A 145 5.51 18.11 -6.16
N ALA A 146 5.45 17.04 -6.97
CA ALA A 146 6.63 16.43 -7.57
C ALA A 146 7.39 17.41 -8.49
N LYS A 147 6.69 18.23 -9.28
CA LYS A 147 7.32 19.26 -10.12
C LYS A 147 8.06 20.29 -9.27
N TYR A 148 7.41 20.83 -8.24
CA TYR A 148 8.01 21.87 -7.39
C TYR A 148 9.21 21.34 -6.59
N PHE A 149 9.02 20.24 -5.88
CA PHE A 149 10.08 19.68 -5.05
C PHE A 149 11.19 19.01 -5.86
N GLY A 150 10.89 18.53 -7.07
CA GLY A 150 11.90 18.08 -8.02
C GLY A 150 12.83 19.20 -8.48
N GLN A 151 12.32 20.42 -8.67
CA GLN A 151 13.15 21.60 -8.92
C GLN A 151 13.99 21.97 -7.68
N LEU A 152 13.38 21.94 -6.49
CA LEU A 152 14.08 22.27 -5.25
C LEU A 152 15.20 21.27 -4.89
N LEU A 153 14.99 19.99 -5.22
CA LEU A 153 15.99 18.93 -5.05
C LEU A 153 17.23 19.18 -5.92
N ARG A 154 17.05 19.68 -7.15
CA ARG A 154 18.19 20.05 -8.04
C ARG A 154 19.06 21.16 -7.45
N ASN A 155 18.49 21.99 -6.57
CA ASN A 155 19.21 23.06 -5.89
C ASN A 155 19.90 22.58 -4.60
N ASN A 156 19.98 21.27 -4.35
CA ASN A 156 20.62 20.62 -3.19
C ASN A 156 20.09 21.07 -1.81
N ASN A 157 18.88 21.61 -1.75
CA ASN A 157 18.26 22.05 -0.50
C ASN A 157 17.43 20.92 0.14
N PHE A 158 17.55 20.73 1.46
CA PHE A 158 16.74 19.79 2.25
C PHE A 158 16.64 18.36 1.65
N MET A 159 17.71 17.89 1.03
CA MET A 159 17.77 16.68 0.18
C MET A 159 17.12 15.46 0.82
N GLU A 160 17.45 15.16 2.08
CA GLU A 160 16.92 14.00 2.80
C GLU A 160 15.39 14.02 2.87
N TYR A 161 14.82 15.15 3.30
CA TYR A 161 13.38 15.29 3.43
C TYR A 161 12.69 15.27 2.07
N ILE A 162 13.22 16.02 1.10
CA ILE A 162 12.61 16.13 -0.22
C ILE A 162 12.62 14.78 -0.94
N THR A 163 13.71 14.03 -0.82
CA THR A 163 13.84 12.69 -1.42
C THR A 163 12.78 11.75 -0.87
N VAL A 164 12.62 11.69 0.46
CA VAL A 164 11.59 10.84 1.09
C VAL A 164 10.18 11.32 0.72
N LEU A 165 9.95 12.63 0.66
CA LEU A 165 8.67 13.20 0.26
C LEU A 165 8.32 12.85 -1.19
N ILE A 166 9.25 13.01 -2.14
CA ILE A 166 9.05 12.67 -3.55
C ILE A 166 8.80 11.16 -3.71
N ALA A 167 9.53 10.32 -2.99
CA ALA A 167 9.29 8.87 -2.99
C ALA A 167 7.88 8.52 -2.50
N ALA A 168 7.43 9.13 -1.40
CA ALA A 168 6.08 8.94 -0.88
C ALA A 168 5.00 9.44 -1.86
N ILE A 169 5.23 10.58 -2.52
CA ILE A 169 4.33 11.13 -3.55
C ILE A 169 4.25 10.22 -4.78
N ALA A 170 5.38 9.70 -5.24
CA ALA A 170 5.41 8.77 -6.37
C ALA A 170 4.62 7.49 -6.03
N LYS A 171 4.83 6.94 -4.83
CA LYS A 171 4.12 5.76 -4.34
C LYS A 171 2.61 6.00 -4.23
N ILE A 172 2.18 7.09 -3.57
CA ILE A 172 0.74 7.36 -3.41
C ILE A 172 0.06 7.64 -4.76
N ASN A 173 0.75 8.31 -5.69
CA ASN A 173 0.23 8.56 -7.03
C ASN A 173 -0.03 7.24 -7.78
N ASN A 174 0.93 6.31 -7.76
CA ASN A 174 0.76 5.01 -8.41
C ASN A 174 -0.38 4.21 -7.79
N LEU A 175 -0.46 4.14 -6.47
CA LEU A 175 -1.55 3.44 -5.77
C LEU A 175 -2.91 4.11 -6.01
N SER A 176 -2.96 5.45 -6.05
CA SER A 176 -4.16 6.23 -6.38
C SER A 176 -4.67 5.94 -7.79
N LYS A 177 -3.79 5.74 -8.77
CA LYS A 177 -4.19 5.35 -10.12
C LYS A 177 -4.85 3.97 -10.13
N LEU A 178 -4.25 3.00 -9.42
CA LEU A 178 -4.80 1.64 -9.35
C LEU A 178 -6.19 1.62 -8.72
N GLN A 179 -6.35 2.28 -7.56
CA GLN A 179 -7.65 2.36 -6.86
C GLN A 179 -8.69 3.15 -7.66
N GLY A 180 -8.31 4.29 -8.24
CA GLY A 180 -9.18 5.08 -9.11
C GLY A 180 -9.65 4.29 -10.34
N ASN A 181 -8.75 3.53 -10.98
CA ASN A 181 -9.09 2.70 -12.14
C ASN A 181 -10.02 1.56 -11.78
N SER A 182 -9.78 0.88 -10.67
CA SER A 182 -10.70 -0.16 -10.18
C SER A 182 -12.09 0.42 -9.87
N CYS A 183 -12.14 1.62 -9.26
CA CYS A 183 -13.40 2.33 -9.02
C CYS A 183 -14.14 2.68 -10.32
N ALA A 184 -13.42 3.20 -11.33
CA ALA A 184 -14.01 3.51 -12.64
C ALA A 184 -14.56 2.24 -13.31
N GLN A 185 -13.83 1.13 -13.25
CA GLN A 185 -14.29 -0.15 -13.79
C GLN A 185 -15.56 -0.65 -13.10
N LEU A 186 -15.66 -0.51 -11.77
CA LEU A 186 -16.87 -0.88 -11.04
C LEU A 186 -18.03 0.02 -11.47
N TYR A 187 -17.85 1.34 -11.46
CA TYR A 187 -18.88 2.31 -11.86
C TYR A 187 -19.42 2.01 -13.27
N ASN A 188 -18.53 1.79 -14.24
CA ASN A 188 -18.91 1.53 -15.63
C ASN A 188 -19.69 0.21 -15.80
N LYS A 189 -19.50 -0.76 -14.91
CA LYS A 189 -20.23 -2.03 -14.91
C LYS A 189 -21.55 -1.96 -14.14
N LEU A 190 -21.63 -1.11 -13.12
CA LEU A 190 -22.84 -0.90 -12.32
C LEU A 190 -23.84 0.04 -13.00
N LEU A 191 -23.37 1.08 -13.68
CA LEU A 191 -24.24 2.08 -14.30
C LEU A 191 -25.29 1.47 -15.25
N PRO A 192 -24.97 0.49 -16.13
CA PRO A 192 -25.97 -0.16 -16.99
C PRO A 192 -27.06 -0.93 -16.24
N GLN A 193 -26.84 -1.26 -14.96
CA GLN A 193 -27.82 -1.98 -14.13
C GLN A 193 -28.85 -1.04 -13.48
N ARG A 194 -28.63 0.27 -13.50
CA ARG A 194 -29.54 1.30 -12.96
C ARG A 194 -31.02 1.13 -13.35
N PRO A 195 -31.38 0.89 -14.63
CA PRO A 195 -32.79 0.80 -15.03
C PRO A 195 -33.51 -0.41 -14.42
N HIS A 196 -32.81 -1.48 -14.04
CA HIS A 196 -33.41 -2.68 -13.47
C HIS A 196 -33.82 -2.51 -11.99
N PHE A 197 -33.35 -1.45 -11.31
CA PHE A 197 -33.77 -1.15 -9.94
C PHE A 197 -35.13 -0.43 -9.90
N PRO A 198 -36.00 -0.75 -8.93
CA PRO A 198 -37.34 -0.20 -8.82
C PRO A 198 -37.34 1.30 -8.50
N LEU A 199 -38.19 2.06 -9.21
CA LEU A 199 -38.37 3.49 -9.02
C LEU A 199 -39.46 3.76 -7.98
N VAL A 200 -39.27 4.79 -7.15
CA VAL A 200 -40.29 5.29 -6.23
C VAL A 200 -40.82 6.60 -6.76
N GLU A 201 -42.10 6.65 -7.12
CA GLU A 201 -42.74 7.81 -7.78
C GLU A 201 -42.56 9.14 -7.03
N LYS A 202 -42.55 9.10 -5.69
CA LYS A 202 -42.44 10.30 -4.84
C LYS A 202 -41.02 10.62 -4.37
N HIS A 203 -40.01 9.85 -4.79
CA HIS A 203 -38.64 10.03 -4.32
C HIS A 203 -37.61 9.81 -5.44
N ASN A 204 -37.15 10.92 -6.03
CA ASN A 204 -36.05 10.95 -6.97
C ASN A 204 -34.80 11.50 -6.27
N PHE A 205 -33.78 10.65 -6.09
CA PHE A 205 -32.50 11.08 -5.51
C PHE A 205 -31.71 11.99 -6.46
N LEU A 206 -31.74 11.71 -7.76
CA LEU A 206 -31.20 12.58 -8.80
C LEU A 206 -32.33 13.42 -9.41
N ASN A 207 -32.11 14.73 -9.53
CA ASN A 207 -33.01 15.61 -10.27
C ASN A 207 -33.02 15.21 -11.77
N GLU A 208 -34.14 15.43 -12.46
CA GLU A 208 -34.34 15.04 -13.87
C GLU A 208 -33.29 15.66 -14.82
N ASP A 209 -32.77 16.84 -14.47
CA ASP A 209 -31.74 17.54 -15.25
C ASP A 209 -30.34 16.92 -15.11
N TRP A 210 -30.13 16.06 -14.12
CA TRP A 210 -28.81 15.58 -13.77
C TRP A 210 -28.48 14.23 -14.39
N LYS A 211 -27.57 14.25 -15.37
CA LYS A 211 -27.11 13.04 -16.06
C LYS A 211 -25.79 12.57 -15.48
N LEU A 212 -25.80 11.36 -14.94
CA LEU A 212 -24.60 10.63 -14.54
C LEU A 212 -23.66 10.46 -15.76
N PRO A 213 -22.33 10.63 -15.60
CA PRO A 213 -21.39 10.35 -16.67
C PRO A 213 -21.56 8.92 -17.20
N THR A 214 -21.68 8.76 -18.52
CA THR A 214 -21.89 7.46 -19.17
C THR A 214 -20.72 6.51 -18.97
N HIS A 215 -19.50 7.04 -18.89
CA HIS A 215 -18.29 6.25 -18.69
C HIS A 215 -17.21 7.07 -17.97
N LEU A 216 -16.54 6.44 -17.01
CA LEU A 216 -15.35 6.97 -16.35
C LEU A 216 -14.10 6.45 -17.05
N ASN A 217 -13.21 7.37 -17.40
CA ASN A 217 -11.98 7.06 -18.12
C ASN A 217 -10.97 6.36 -17.21
N VAL A 218 -10.22 5.43 -17.78
CA VAL A 218 -9.10 4.80 -17.08
C VAL A 218 -7.95 5.81 -17.01
N ILE A 219 -7.46 6.06 -15.80
CA ILE A 219 -6.27 6.85 -15.55
C ILE A 219 -5.06 6.06 -16.10
N LYS A 220 -4.46 6.57 -17.18
CA LYS A 220 -3.29 5.95 -17.81
C LYS A 220 -2.19 5.67 -16.76
N LEU A 221 -1.88 4.39 -16.54
CA LEU A 221 -0.65 4.02 -15.86
C LEU A 221 0.50 4.42 -16.78
N SER A 222 1.44 5.20 -16.25
CA SER A 222 2.68 5.47 -16.95
C SER A 222 3.40 4.14 -17.06
N LYS A 223 3.40 3.51 -18.24
CA LYS A 223 4.32 2.40 -18.50
C LYS A 223 5.73 2.95 -18.32
N THR A 224 6.51 2.38 -17.42
CA THR A 224 7.96 2.56 -17.44
C THR A 224 8.40 1.97 -18.79
N SER A 225 8.71 2.83 -19.76
CA SER A 225 9.19 2.42 -21.07
C SER A 225 10.61 1.86 -20.91
N THR A 226 10.71 0.55 -20.80
CA THR A 226 11.86 -0.21 -21.26
C THR A 226 11.36 -1.08 -22.40
N GLN A 227 11.28 -0.48 -23.58
CA GLN A 227 11.15 -1.14 -24.89
C GLN A 227 11.22 -0.02 -25.93
N SER A 228 12.42 0.11 -26.51
CA SER A 228 12.65 0.81 -27.77
C SER A 228 12.09 -0.06 -28.88
N ASP A 229 11.05 0.41 -29.55
CA ASP A 229 10.58 -0.21 -30.79
C ASP A 229 11.59 0.03 -31.90
N GLU A 230 11.91 -1.07 -32.56
CA GLU A 230 12.83 -1.23 -33.67
C GLU A 230 12.06 -0.97 -34.96
N SER A 231 12.45 0.05 -35.73
CA SER A 231 12.15 0.15 -37.15
C SER A 231 13.18 1.05 -37.84
N THR A 232 14.09 0.42 -38.60
CA THR A 232 14.97 1.06 -39.60
C THR A 232 14.49 0.58 -40.99
N PRO A 233 14.70 1.31 -42.11
CA PRO A 233 16.06 1.54 -42.65
C PRO A 233 16.29 2.96 -43.22
N GLY A 234 17.55 3.42 -43.16
CA GLY A 234 18.01 4.63 -43.86
C GLY A 234 19.20 5.32 -43.19
N SER A 235 20.40 4.74 -43.30
CA SER A 235 21.68 5.29 -42.82
C SER A 235 22.25 6.36 -43.79
N PRO A 236 23.16 7.27 -43.35
CA PRO A 236 24.56 6.89 -43.13
C PRO A 236 25.22 7.44 -41.85
N SER A 237 25.90 6.50 -41.16
CA SER A 237 27.22 6.58 -40.50
C SER A 237 27.82 7.94 -40.11
N LEU A 238 28.02 8.12 -38.80
CA LEU A 238 29.30 8.60 -38.24
C LEU A 238 29.71 7.76 -37.02
N ASN A 239 30.84 7.07 -37.17
CA ASN A 239 31.54 6.29 -36.15
C ASN A 239 32.11 7.19 -35.04
N ALA A 240 31.83 6.86 -33.78
CA ALA A 240 32.71 7.18 -32.66
C ALA A 240 32.71 6.01 -31.66
N LYS A 241 33.76 5.17 -31.73
CA LYS A 241 34.07 4.18 -30.71
C LYS A 241 34.37 4.91 -29.41
N ALA A 242 33.62 4.62 -28.35
CA ALA A 242 33.95 5.06 -27.00
C ALA A 242 35.15 4.26 -26.49
N THR A 243 36.32 4.91 -26.43
CA THR A 243 37.52 4.37 -25.79
C THR A 243 37.30 4.29 -24.28
N THR A 244 37.26 3.07 -23.73
CA THR A 244 37.23 2.85 -22.29
C THR A 244 38.60 3.20 -21.69
N VAL A 245 38.67 4.31 -20.96
CA VAL A 245 39.83 4.67 -20.15
C VAL A 245 39.87 3.74 -18.93
N ILE A 246 40.74 2.73 -19.00
CA ILE A 246 41.03 1.83 -17.88
C ILE A 246 41.87 2.60 -16.86
N THR A 247 41.31 2.88 -15.69
CA THR A 247 42.04 3.52 -14.58
C THR A 247 43.00 2.53 -13.91
N LYS A 248 44.07 3.05 -13.29
CA LYS A 248 45.12 2.26 -12.60
C LYS A 248 44.57 1.32 -11.50
N VAL A 249 43.36 1.58 -11.01
CA VAL A 249 42.68 0.78 -9.97
C VAL A 249 42.14 -0.54 -10.54
N ASP A 250 41.70 -0.58 -11.79
CA ASP A 250 41.15 -1.78 -12.40
C ASP A 250 42.24 -2.77 -12.83
N LYS A 251 43.43 -2.26 -13.22
CA LYS A 251 44.62 -3.11 -13.44
C LYS A 251 45.14 -3.74 -12.14
N ALA A 252 44.97 -3.10 -10.98
CA ALA A 252 45.36 -3.64 -9.69
C ALA A 252 44.44 -4.79 -9.21
N LYS A 253 43.12 -4.66 -9.45
CA LYS A 253 42.15 -5.71 -9.09
C LYS A 253 42.30 -6.99 -9.91
N GLN A 254 42.77 -6.89 -11.16
CA GLN A 254 43.01 -8.06 -12.02
C GLN A 254 44.32 -8.79 -11.67
N LYS A 255 45.36 -8.08 -11.20
CA LYS A 255 46.62 -8.70 -10.76
C LYS A 255 46.52 -9.36 -9.37
N ALA A 256 45.60 -8.94 -8.52
CA ALA A 256 45.37 -9.56 -7.20
C ALA A 256 44.72 -10.96 -7.26
N LYS A 257 44.25 -11.42 -8.44
CA LYS A 257 43.66 -12.75 -8.63
C LYS A 257 44.63 -13.79 -9.19
N ALA A 258 45.91 -13.47 -9.32
CA ALA A 258 46.93 -14.31 -9.94
C ALA A 258 48.08 -14.67 -8.99
N ASP A 259 47.82 -14.76 -7.68
CA ASP A 259 48.80 -15.27 -6.72
C ASP A 259 48.39 -16.67 -6.24
N VAL A 260 49.14 -17.66 -6.71
CA VAL A 260 48.95 -19.09 -6.46
C VAL A 260 49.69 -19.42 -5.16
N GLY A 261 49.02 -19.16 -4.04
CA GLY A 261 49.51 -19.55 -2.71
C GLY A 261 49.30 -21.04 -2.46
N THR A 262 50.39 -21.75 -2.21
CA THR A 262 50.46 -23.19 -1.89
C THR A 262 49.64 -23.52 -0.63
N VAL A 263 48.80 -24.55 -0.70
CA VAL A 263 48.01 -25.04 0.44
C VAL A 263 48.94 -25.67 1.47
N VAL A 264 49.23 -24.94 2.55
CA VAL A 264 49.86 -25.49 3.76
C VAL A 264 48.75 -26.01 4.67
N SER A 265 48.67 -27.34 4.78
CA SER A 265 47.80 -28.04 5.73
C SER A 265 48.16 -27.62 7.16
N ARG A 266 47.21 -26.99 7.85
CA ARG A 266 47.28 -26.79 9.31
C ARG A 266 46.54 -27.93 9.97
N GLN A 267 47.25 -28.62 10.85
CA GLN A 267 46.73 -29.69 11.70
C GLN A 267 45.49 -29.23 12.47
N HIS A 268 44.44 -30.05 12.42
CA HIS A 268 43.27 -29.92 13.31
C HIS A 268 43.73 -30.03 14.78
N PRO A 269 43.48 -29.03 15.63
CA PRO A 269 43.47 -29.28 17.06
C PRO A 269 42.16 -29.97 17.42
N LYS A 270 42.33 -31.26 17.78
CA LYS A 270 41.61 -32.06 18.77
C LYS A 270 40.27 -31.50 19.25
N SER A 271 39.25 -32.35 19.08
CA SER A 271 37.92 -32.33 19.69
C SER A 271 37.93 -31.87 21.15
N GLY A 272 37.83 -30.57 21.35
CA GLY A 272 37.40 -29.98 22.61
C GLY A 272 35.87 -30.03 22.65
N LYS A 273 35.33 -30.82 23.59
CA LYS A 273 33.91 -30.88 23.95
C LYS A 273 33.27 -29.49 23.83
N THR A 274 32.24 -29.36 23.01
CA THR A 274 31.39 -28.16 22.98
C THR A 274 30.96 -27.84 24.40
N PRO A 275 31.25 -26.64 24.94
CA PRO A 275 30.72 -26.26 26.24
C PRO A 275 29.20 -26.26 26.11
N ALA A 276 28.54 -27.13 26.87
CA ALA A 276 27.09 -27.14 26.95
C ALA A 276 26.63 -25.73 27.35
N PHE A 277 25.66 -25.19 26.61
CA PHE A 277 25.08 -23.90 26.94
C PHE A 277 24.46 -23.97 28.34
N GLN A 278 25.02 -23.24 29.29
CA GLN A 278 24.48 -23.17 30.65
C GLN A 278 23.36 -22.13 30.68
N LEU A 279 22.13 -22.60 30.87
CA LEU A 279 20.91 -21.79 30.95
C LEU A 279 20.97 -20.77 32.10
N ASP A 280 21.79 -21.03 33.11
CA ASP A 280 22.02 -20.18 34.29
C ASP A 280 22.77 -18.88 33.95
N SER A 281 23.32 -18.76 32.74
CA SER A 281 23.91 -17.50 32.27
C SER A 281 22.87 -16.39 31.98
N LEU A 282 21.58 -16.73 31.92
CA LEU A 282 20.47 -15.83 31.56
C LEU A 282 19.68 -15.30 32.78
N ASP A 283 20.36 -14.88 33.83
CA ASP A 283 19.71 -14.40 35.07
C ASP A 283 19.30 -12.92 35.04
N THR A 284 19.98 -12.08 34.26
CA THR A 284 19.71 -10.64 34.18
C THR A 284 19.14 -10.23 32.82
N VAL A 285 18.39 -9.12 32.81
CA VAL A 285 17.78 -8.55 31.59
C VAL A 285 18.85 -8.16 30.57
N GLU A 286 19.98 -7.68 31.05
CA GLU A 286 21.15 -7.28 30.28
C GLU A 286 21.81 -8.49 29.61
N ASN A 287 21.94 -9.61 30.33
CA ASN A 287 22.50 -10.85 29.78
C ASN A 287 21.60 -11.39 28.67
N VAL A 288 20.27 -11.38 28.85
CA VAL A 288 19.32 -11.81 27.81
C VAL A 288 19.38 -10.90 26.59
N LYS A 289 19.47 -9.57 26.76
CA LYS A 289 19.65 -8.63 25.64
C LYS A 289 20.94 -8.90 24.86
N GLN A 290 22.05 -9.08 25.56
CA GLN A 290 23.35 -9.38 24.92
C GLN A 290 23.30 -10.72 24.19
N PHE A 291 22.66 -11.73 24.78
CA PHE A 291 22.43 -13.02 24.16
C PHE A 291 21.61 -12.89 22.86
N ILE A 292 20.47 -12.20 22.89
CA ILE A 292 19.62 -11.99 21.71
C ILE A 292 20.39 -11.29 20.59
N VAL A 293 21.22 -10.29 20.90
CA VAL A 293 22.02 -9.56 19.90
C VAL A 293 23.10 -10.45 19.30
N ARG A 294 23.87 -11.15 20.14
CA ARG A 294 24.94 -12.07 19.71
C ARG A 294 24.35 -13.18 18.83
N GLU A 295 23.23 -13.75 19.25
CA GLU A 295 22.59 -14.86 18.58
C GLU A 295 21.91 -14.44 17.27
N THR A 296 21.25 -13.28 17.25
CA THR A 296 20.67 -12.73 16.00
C THR A 296 21.76 -12.42 14.96
N LYS A 297 22.96 -12.01 15.39
CA LYS A 297 24.10 -11.80 14.51
C LYS A 297 24.66 -13.14 14.02
N ALA A 298 24.81 -14.13 14.89
CA ALA A 298 25.28 -15.47 14.54
C ALA A 298 24.37 -16.15 13.51
N ARG A 299 23.04 -16.07 13.71
CA ARG A 299 22.04 -16.63 12.77
C ARG A 299 22.05 -16.00 11.39
N LYS A 300 22.48 -14.75 11.26
CA LYS A 300 22.63 -14.06 9.96
C LYS A 300 23.91 -14.43 9.22
N GLN A 301 24.97 -14.78 9.95
CA GLN A 301 26.29 -15.07 9.36
C GLN A 301 26.46 -16.56 9.06
N THR A 302 26.10 -17.42 10.03
CA THR A 302 26.29 -18.87 10.00
C THR A 302 25.15 -19.55 10.76
N PRO A 303 24.07 -19.97 10.08
CA PRO A 303 22.89 -20.52 10.75
C PRO A 303 23.17 -21.86 11.48
N ASP A 304 24.14 -22.65 11.01
CA ASP A 304 24.43 -23.98 11.56
C ASP A 304 25.30 -23.97 12.83
N ASN A 305 26.01 -22.87 13.08
CA ASN A 305 26.92 -22.71 14.23
C ASN A 305 26.31 -21.91 15.40
N CYS A 306 25.02 -21.58 15.33
CA CYS A 306 24.35 -20.83 16.39
C CYS A 306 23.83 -21.77 17.50
N ILE A 307 23.72 -21.26 18.74
CA ILE A 307 23.25 -22.03 19.90
C ILE A 307 21.77 -22.41 19.70
N THR A 308 21.00 -21.53 19.06
CA THR A 308 19.57 -21.64 18.77
C THR A 308 19.28 -22.28 17.41
N LYS A 309 20.20 -23.10 16.89
CA LYS A 309 20.05 -23.75 15.56
C LYS A 309 18.80 -24.64 15.47
N ALA A 310 18.38 -25.24 16.58
CA ALA A 310 17.19 -26.09 16.66
C ALA A 310 15.86 -25.30 16.58
N ILE A 311 15.90 -23.99 16.83
CA ILE A 311 14.70 -23.14 16.88
C ILE A 311 14.35 -22.67 15.47
N LYS A 312 13.10 -22.72 15.03
CA LYS A 312 12.75 -22.18 13.69
C LYS A 312 12.85 -20.65 13.67
N HIS A 313 13.05 -20.05 12.49
CA HIS A 313 13.23 -18.59 12.38
C HIS A 313 12.04 -17.80 12.97
N HIS A 314 10.80 -18.21 12.69
CA HIS A 314 9.60 -17.55 13.18
C HIS A 314 9.41 -17.70 14.71
N GLU A 315 9.77 -18.85 15.28
CA GLU A 315 9.71 -19.09 16.74
C GLU A 315 10.67 -18.16 17.49
N TRP A 316 11.88 -17.97 16.95
CA TRP A 316 12.85 -17.02 17.50
C TRP A 316 12.40 -15.57 17.40
N LEU A 317 11.76 -15.19 16.29
CA LEU A 317 11.22 -13.85 16.11
C LEU A 317 10.12 -13.58 17.16
N SER A 318 9.24 -14.56 17.38
CA SER A 318 8.17 -14.50 18.39
C SER A 318 8.74 -14.35 19.80
N ALA A 319 9.74 -15.17 20.16
CA ALA A 319 10.38 -15.09 21.48
C ALA A 319 11.03 -13.71 21.73
N LYS A 320 11.68 -13.13 20.72
CA LYS A 320 12.24 -11.78 20.80
C LYS A 320 11.14 -10.73 21.01
N THR A 321 10.08 -10.79 20.21
CA THR A 321 8.97 -9.83 20.30
C THR A 321 8.25 -9.90 21.65
N ILE A 322 8.04 -11.11 22.19
CA ILE A 322 7.44 -11.30 23.50
C ILE A 322 8.34 -10.73 24.61
N PHE A 323 9.65 -11.00 24.54
CA PHE A 323 10.62 -10.44 25.50
C PHE A 323 10.64 -8.90 25.47
N GLU A 324 10.73 -8.29 24.28
CA GLU A 324 10.70 -6.83 24.10
C GLU A 324 9.39 -6.20 24.56
N SER A 325 8.25 -6.83 24.24
CA SER A 325 6.92 -6.39 24.68
C SER A 325 6.81 -6.38 26.20
N LYS A 326 7.26 -7.45 26.87
CA LYS A 326 7.20 -7.56 28.34
C LYS A 326 8.17 -6.63 29.05
N LEU A 327 9.31 -6.31 28.42
CA LEU A 327 10.24 -5.31 28.92
C LEU A 327 9.63 -3.89 28.85
N ASN A 328 8.92 -3.57 27.77
CA ASN A 328 8.22 -2.29 27.62
C ASN A 328 7.07 -2.12 28.61
N SER A 329 6.43 -3.23 29.03
CA SER A 329 5.41 -3.24 30.08
C SER A 329 5.96 -3.21 31.51
N LYS A 330 7.28 -3.01 31.71
CA LYS A 330 7.97 -3.04 33.02
C LYS A 330 7.85 -4.36 33.79
N GLU A 331 7.49 -5.46 33.12
CA GLU A 331 7.35 -6.80 33.73
C GLU A 331 8.66 -7.61 33.62
N HIS A 332 9.76 -7.09 34.17
CA HIS A 332 11.11 -7.65 33.97
C HIS A 332 11.25 -9.12 34.40
N ALA A 333 10.73 -9.50 35.56
CA ALA A 333 10.79 -10.88 36.05
C ALA A 333 10.01 -11.87 35.17
N LYS A 334 8.85 -11.45 34.63
CA LYS A 334 8.05 -12.28 33.71
C LYS A 334 8.75 -12.44 32.36
N ALA A 335 9.36 -11.37 31.85
CA ALA A 335 10.13 -11.41 30.60
C ALA A 335 11.29 -12.42 30.67
N LEU A 336 12.05 -12.40 31.77
CA LEU A 336 13.14 -13.35 32.03
C LEU A 336 12.63 -14.79 32.11
N ASN A 337 11.60 -15.03 32.91
CA ASN A 337 11.05 -16.38 33.10
C ASN A 337 10.48 -16.98 31.80
N ILE A 338 9.77 -16.19 31.01
CA ILE A 338 9.22 -16.65 29.72
C ILE A 338 10.36 -16.97 28.75
N PHE A 339 11.36 -16.10 28.66
CA PHE A 339 12.48 -16.30 27.73
C PHE A 339 13.36 -17.49 28.15
N ARG A 340 13.67 -17.64 29.44
CA ARG A 340 14.44 -18.79 29.96
C ARG A 340 13.71 -20.11 29.74
N LYS A 341 12.40 -20.16 30.00
CA LYS A 341 11.56 -21.34 29.71
C LYS A 341 11.52 -21.66 28.22
N PHE A 342 11.42 -20.65 27.36
CA PHE A 342 11.42 -20.84 25.91
C PHE A 342 12.74 -21.44 25.42
N ILE A 343 13.87 -20.91 25.87
CA ILE A 343 15.21 -21.38 25.50
C ILE A 343 15.46 -22.79 26.04
N GLY A 344 15.18 -23.04 27.33
CA GLY A 344 15.40 -24.34 27.96
C GLY A 344 14.50 -25.47 27.44
N ASN A 345 13.36 -25.16 26.83
CA ASN A 345 12.50 -26.16 26.19
C ASN A 345 12.92 -26.51 24.75
N LYS A 346 13.78 -25.69 24.14
CA LYS A 346 14.04 -25.71 22.69
C LYS A 346 15.50 -25.96 22.31
N ILE A 347 16.41 -25.84 23.29
CA ILE A 347 17.84 -26.14 23.22
C ILE A 347 18.10 -27.20 24.27
#